data_AF-A0A947AIR0-F1
#
_entry.id   AF-A0A947AIR0-F1
#
_cell.length_a   1.000
_cell.length_b   1.000
_cell.length_c   1.000
_cell.angle_alpha   90.00
_cell.angle_beta   90.00
_cell.angle_gamma   90.00
#
_symmetry.space_group_name_H-M   'P 1'
#
loop_
_entity.id
_entity.type
_entity.pdbx_description
1 polymer ?
#
loop_
_entity_poly.entity_id
_entity_poly.type
_entity_poly.pdbx_seq_one_letter_code
_entity_poly.pdbx_strand_id
1 'polypeptide(L)' 'MARNRRNRITNLDIAITFALTSVFIWLAYRVNVEVDYKWNWGVIPQYLIRFDPEKSRWVWGLIMQGVFTTL' A
#
# COMPACT_ATOMS: atom_id res chain seq x y z
N MET A 1 -0.29 26.45 24.11
CA MET A 1 1.17 26.29 24.32
C MET A 1 1.68 25.18 23.41
N ALA A 2 2.16 25.52 22.21
CA ALA A 2 2.69 24.53 21.27
C ALA A 2 4.10 24.08 21.72
N ARG A 3 4.20 22.81 22.14
CA ARG A 3 5.46 22.21 22.61
C ARG A 3 6.38 21.99 21.42
N ASN A 4 7.29 22.93 21.20
CA ASN A 4 8.32 22.86 20.17
C ASN A 4 9.34 21.76 20.55
N ARG A 5 9.06 20.51 20.17
CA ARG A 5 10.02 19.41 20.29
C ARG A 5 11.03 19.58 19.15
N ARG A 6 12.24 20.03 19.48
CA ARG A 6 13.41 19.83 18.60
C ARG A 6 13.50 18.32 18.34
N ASN A 7 13.19 17.88 17.13
CA ASN A 7 13.34 16.49 16.70
C ASN A 7 14.85 16.17 16.65
N ARG A 8 15.45 15.88 17.81
CA ARG A 8 16.79 15.28 17.86
C ARG A 8 16.61 13.84 17.45
N ILE A 9 16.97 13.54 16.20
CA ILE A 9 17.11 12.16 15.74
C ILE A 9 18.14 11.50 16.66
N THR A 10 17.68 10.56 17.46
CA THR A 10 18.51 9.83 18.41
C THR A 10 19.09 8.60 17.70
N ASN A 11 20.25 8.09 18.13
CA ASN A 11 20.84 6.88 17.53
C ASN A 11 19.86 5.68 17.56
N LEU A 12 18.96 5.63 18.54
CA LEU A 12 17.86 4.67 18.60
C LEU A 12 16.86 4.83 17.46
N ASP A 13 16.50 6.06 17.10
CA ASP A 13 15.58 6.32 15.98
C ASP A 13 16.18 5.82 14.66
N ILE A 14 17.49 5.99 14.47
CA ILE A 14 18.22 5.49 13.31
C ILE A 14 18.22 3.97 13.30
N ALA A 15 18.54 3.33 14.43
CA ALA A 15 18.56 1.88 14.54
C ALA A 15 17.18 1.25 14.28
N ILE A 16 16.12 1.83 14.84
CA ILE A 16 14.74 1.36 14.65
C ILE A 16 14.32 1.55 13.19
N THR A 17 14.60 2.70 12.60
CA THR A 17 14.29 2.96 11.18
C THR A 17 15.01 1.98 10.29
N PHE A 18 16.30 1.74 10.52
CA PHE A 18 17.10 0.79 9.74
C PHE A 18 16.58 -0.65 9.87
N ALA A 19 16.23 -1.07 11.08
CA ALA A 19 15.63 -2.39 11.32
C ALA A 19 14.30 -2.55 10.57
N LEU A 20 13.41 -1.56 10.67
CA LEU A 20 12.14 -1.54 9.95
C LEU A 20 12.34 -1.60 8.44
N THR A 21 13.22 -0.75 7.89
CA THR A 21 13.53 -0.74 6.46
C THR A 21 14.08 -2.09 6.00
N SER A 22 14.95 -2.72 6.79
CA SER A 22 15.50 -4.05 6.47
C SER A 22 14.40 -5.12 6.41
N VAL A 23 13.45 -5.09 7.35
CA VAL A 23 12.28 -5.99 7.35
C VAL A 23 11.41 -5.78 6.11
N PHE A 24 11.13 -4.52 5.74
CA PHE A 24 10.34 -4.21 4.53
C PHE A 24 11.04 -4.69 3.26
N ILE A 25 12.35 -4.48 3.14
CA ILE A 25 13.15 -4.96 2.01
C ILE A 25 13.13 -6.48 1.93
N TRP A 26 13.35 -7.17 3.06
CA TRP A 26 13.31 -8.62 3.12
C TRP A 26 11.94 -9.18 2.71
N LEU A 27 10.86 -8.58 3.20
CA LEU A 27 9.50 -8.98 2.84
C LEU A 27 9.20 -8.75 1.36
N ALA A 28 9.62 -7.60 0.80
CA ALA A 28 9.48 -7.31 -0.62
C ALA A 28 10.30 -8.30 -1.48
N TYR A 29 11.52 -8.63 -1.09
CA TYR A 29 12.35 -9.64 -1.76
C TYR A 29 11.68 -11.00 -1.73
N ARG A 30 11.20 -11.43 -0.55
CA ARG A 30 10.49 -12.70 -0.38
C ARG A 30 9.25 -12.80 -1.26
N VAL A 31 8.45 -11.75 -1.30
CA VAL A 31 7.25 -11.68 -2.16
C VAL A 31 7.61 -11.78 -3.65
N ASN A 32 8.72 -11.20 -4.09
CA ASN A 32 9.13 -11.29 -5.50
C ASN A 32 9.76 -12.64 -5.87
N VAL A 33 10.38 -13.34 -4.92
CA VAL A 33 11.16 -14.56 -5.19
C VAL A 33 10.37 -15.85 -4.95
N GLU A 34 9.55 -15.92 -3.90
CA GLU A 34 8.78 -17.14 -3.58
C GLU A 34 7.41 -17.17 -4.26
N VAL A 35 6.91 -16.02 -4.72
CA VAL A 35 5.58 -15.96 -5.36
C VAL A 35 5.77 -15.98 -6.88
N ASP A 36 5.60 -17.15 -7.48
CA ASP A 36 5.57 -17.37 -8.95
C ASP A 36 4.42 -16.58 -9.64
N TYR A 37 3.60 -15.91 -8.84
CA TYR A 37 2.59 -14.97 -9.27
C TYR A 37 3.23 -13.61 -9.55
N LYS A 38 3.32 -13.22 -10.83
CA LYS A 38 3.77 -11.89 -11.25
C LYS A 38 2.97 -10.82 -10.52
N TRP A 39 3.56 -10.22 -9.50
CA TRP A 39 2.90 -9.21 -8.70
C TRP A 39 2.68 -7.94 -9.54
N ASN A 40 1.52 -7.85 -10.19
CA ASN A 40 1.16 -6.74 -11.06
C ASN A 40 0.40 -5.67 -10.26
N TRP A 41 1.10 -4.84 -9.48
CA TRP A 41 0.50 -3.70 -8.78
C TRP A 41 -0.27 -2.74 -9.71
N GLY A 42 0.01 -2.77 -11.02
CA GLY A 42 -0.66 -1.94 -12.02
C GLY A 42 -2.13 -2.28 -12.25
N VAL A 43 -2.61 -3.47 -11.86
CA VAL A 43 -4.03 -3.82 -12.07
C VAL A 43 -4.95 -3.35 -10.93
N ILE A 44 -4.42 -3.05 -9.75
CA ILE A 44 -5.22 -2.70 -8.57
C ILE A 44 -6.13 -1.47 -8.80
N PRO A 45 -5.68 -0.37 -9.44
CA PRO A 45 -6.55 0.78 -9.72
C PRO A 45 -7.83 0.40 -10.45
N GLN A 46 -7.76 -0.56 -11.39
CA GLN A 46 -8.92 -1.06 -12.13
C GLN A 46 -9.91 -1.84 -11.24
N TYR A 47 -9.44 -2.49 -10.18
CA TYR A 47 -10.30 -3.19 -9.21
C TYR A 47 -10.94 -2.25 -8.19
N LEU A 48 -10.43 -1.02 -8.04
CA LEU A 48 -11.05 0.04 -7.25
C LEU A 48 -12.10 0.78 -8.07
N ILE A 49 -11.72 1.26 -9.25
CA ILE A 49 -12.56 2.05 -10.14
C ILE A 49 -12.27 1.61 -11.58
N ARG A 50 -13.32 1.26 -12.33
CA ARG A 50 -13.21 0.89 -13.75
C ARG A 50 -14.16 1.72 -14.60
N PHE A 51 -13.76 2.00 -15.83
CA PHE A 51 -14.66 2.59 -16.81
C PHE A 51 -15.52 1.49 -17.43
N ASP A 52 -16.84 1.69 -17.44
CA ASP A 52 -17.82 0.80 -18.06
C ASP A 52 -18.20 1.36 -19.43
N PRO A 53 -17.76 0.73 -20.54
CA PRO A 53 -18.04 1.20 -21.89
C PRO A 53 -19.51 0.99 -22.30
N GLU A 54 -20.25 0.06 -21.68
CA GLU A 54 -21.67 -0.15 -22.00
C GLU A 54 -22.53 0.99 -21.47
N LYS A 55 -22.13 1.56 -20.32
CA LYS A 55 -22.84 2.65 -19.64
C LYS A 55 -22.14 4.00 -19.78
N SER A 56 -21.03 4.05 -20.53
CA SER A 56 -20.16 5.22 -20.73
C SER A 56 -19.86 5.97 -19.44
N ARG A 57 -19.59 5.25 -18.33
CA ARG A 57 -19.42 5.84 -17.00
C ARG A 57 -18.38 5.11 -16.16
N TRP A 58 -17.82 5.82 -15.19
CA TRP A 58 -16.99 5.20 -14.17
C TRP A 58 -17.85 4.46 -13.16
N VAL A 59 -17.48 3.22 -12.86
CA VAL A 59 -18.15 2.37 -11.88
C VAL A 59 -17.15 1.89 -10.83
N TRP A 60 -17.66 1.64 -9.63
CA TRP A 60 -16.90 1.01 -8.57
C TRP A 60 -16.49 -0.40 -8.99
N GLY A 61 -15.19 -0.68 -8.88
CA GLY A 61 -14.64 -2.00 -9.08
C GLY A 61 -14.96 -2.91 -7.88
N LEU A 62 -14.60 -4.19 -8.02
CA LEU A 62 -14.98 -5.25 -7.07
C LEU A 62 -14.59 -4.93 -5.63
N ILE A 63 -13.42 -4.30 -5.41
CA ILE A 63 -12.94 -3.94 -4.07
C ILE A 63 -13.87 -2.90 -3.45
N MET A 64 -14.19 -1.84 -4.19
CA MET A 64 -15.08 -0.78 -3.70
C MET A 64 -16.50 -1.30 -3.49
N GLN A 65 -16.98 -2.21 -4.34
CA GLN A 65 -18.27 -2.88 -4.12
C GLN A 65 -18.30 -3.68 -2.82
N GLY A 66 -17.26 -4.46 -2.52
CA GLY A 66 -17.16 -5.19 -1.26
C GLY A 66 -17.13 -4.28 -0.03
N VAL A 67 -16.36 -3.19 -0.11
CA VAL A 67 -16.29 -2.16 0.95
C VAL A 67 -17.67 -1.54 1.20
N PHE A 68 -18.37 -1.10 0.16
CA PHE A 68 -19.69 -0.49 0.29
C PHE A 68 -20.83 -1.47 0.64
N THR A 69 -20.64 -2.76 0.41
CA THR A 69 -21.64 -3.77 0.80
C THR A 69 -21.54 -4.10 2.29
N THR A 70 -20.35 -3.91 2.90
CA THR A 70 -20.09 -4.27 4.29
C THR A 70 -20.29 -3.10 5.25
N LEU A 71 -19.99 -1.87 4.81
CA LEU A 71 -20.18 -0.64 5.59
C LEU A 71 -21.60 -0.09 5.43
#